data_AF-A0A1G1VKB8-F1
#
_entry.id   AF-A0A1G1VKB8-F1
#
_cell.length_a   1.000
_cell.length_b   1.000
_cell.length_c   1.000
_cell.angle_alpha   90.00
_cell.angle_beta   90.00
_cell.angle_gamma   90.00
#
_symmetry.space_group_name_H-M   'P 1'
#
loop_
_entity.id
_entity.type
_entity.pdbx_description
1 polymer ?
#
loop_
_entity_poly.entity_id
_entity_poly.type
_entity_poly.pdbx_seq_one_letter_code
_entity_poly.pdbx_strand_id
1 'polypeptide(L)'
;TLGVDYGEKRIGVAVTDAALAEPVAVVNSGPDAIEAIKQWAEKYQAERVVVGISEQSMAQKSRSFGEQLRRAGLRVEFYDETLSSHEAGERLKHKSRQFRSQPQDAYQAAVMLQDWLDGII
;
A
#
# COMPACT_ATOMS: atom_id res chain seq x y z
N THR A 1 7.04 -4.61 7.46
CA THR A 1 6.90 -3.98 6.13
C THR A 1 5.77 -2.98 6.14
N LEU A 2 5.94 -1.84 5.45
CA LEU A 2 4.87 -0.86 5.24
C LEU A 2 4.28 -1.06 3.83
N GLY A 3 2.96 -1.07 3.70
CA GLY A 3 2.25 -1.05 2.43
C GLY A 3 1.69 0.33 2.15
N VAL A 4 1.82 0.80 0.92
CA VAL A 4 1.40 2.13 0.49
C VAL A 4 0.61 2.02 -0.83
N ASP A 5 -0.66 2.38 -0.75
CA ASP A 5 -1.54 2.50 -1.91
C ASP A 5 -1.72 3.99 -2.24
N TYR A 6 -1.15 4.42 -3.36
CA TYR A 6 -1.13 5.82 -3.77
C TYR A 6 -2.41 6.18 -4.54
N GLY A 7 -3.21 7.07 -3.96
CA GLY A 7 -4.26 7.80 -4.66
C GLY A 7 -3.92 9.29 -4.83
N GLU A 8 -4.58 9.98 -5.76
CA GLU A 8 -4.30 11.41 -6.04
C GLU A 8 -4.72 12.36 -4.91
N LYS A 9 -5.67 11.94 -4.06
CA LYS A 9 -6.17 12.73 -2.93
C LYS A 9 -5.71 12.19 -1.58
N ARG A 10 -5.66 10.86 -1.49
CA ARG A 10 -5.42 10.11 -0.27
C ARG A 10 -4.52 8.94 -0.58
N ILE A 11 -3.65 8.62 0.35
CA ILE A 11 -2.71 7.51 0.31
C ILE A 11 -3.08 6.58 1.45
N GLY A 12 -3.44 5.35 1.11
CA GLY A 12 -3.66 4.29 2.09
C GLY A 12 -2.34 3.80 2.64
N VAL A 13 -2.27 3.56 3.95
CA VAL A 13 -1.10 3.00 4.62
C VAL A 13 -1.50 1.77 5.42
N ALA A 14 -0.74 0.70 5.25
CA ALA A 14 -0.88 -0.55 5.97
C ALA A 14 0.47 -1.01 6.52
N VAL A 15 0.44 -1.91 7.49
CA VAL A 15 1.63 -2.52 8.07
C VAL A 15 1.46 -4.03 8.16
N THR A 16 2.59 -4.73 8.19
CA THR A 16 2.64 -6.13 8.56
C THR A 16 3.99 -6.45 9.20
N ASP A 17 3.98 -7.28 10.23
CA ASP A 17 5.15 -7.85 10.90
C ASP A 17 5.20 -9.39 10.80
N ALA A 18 4.15 -10.01 10.26
CA ALA A 18 3.98 -11.46 10.23
C ALA A 18 3.05 -11.89 9.07
N ALA A 19 2.04 -12.71 9.37
CA ALA A 19 1.18 -13.34 8.36
C ALA A 19 0.04 -12.45 7.84
N LEU A 20 -0.33 -11.40 8.57
CA LEU A 20 -1.46 -10.54 8.24
C LEU A 20 -1.05 -9.08 8.05
N ALA A 21 -1.61 -8.44 7.02
CA ALA A 21 -1.54 -7.01 6.81
C ALA A 21 -2.72 -6.29 7.48
N GLU A 22 -2.42 -5.17 8.13
CA GLU A 22 -3.38 -4.37 8.86
C GLU A 22 -3.40 -2.92 8.36
N PRO A 23 -4.58 -2.31 8.16
CA PRO A 23 -4.69 -0.90 7.83
C PRO A 23 -4.33 -0.03 9.04
N VAL A 24 -3.53 1.03 8.83
CA VAL A 24 -3.03 1.89 9.93
C VAL A 24 -3.33 3.36 9.77
N ALA A 25 -3.36 3.89 8.55
CA ALA A 25 -3.57 5.31 8.33
C ALA A 25 -4.05 5.65 6.91
N VAL A 26 -4.60 6.85 6.79
CA VAL A 26 -4.76 7.54 5.50
C VAL A 26 -4.00 8.85 5.57
N VAL A 27 -3.13 9.07 4.61
CA VAL A 27 -2.31 10.28 4.47
C VAL A 27 -2.86 11.11 3.31
N ASN A 28 -2.89 12.43 3.43
CA ASN A 28 -3.24 13.28 2.29
C ASN A 28 -2.10 13.28 1.27
N SER A 29 -2.46 13.13 0.00
CA SER A 29 -1.49 13.30 -1.09
C SER A 29 -1.07 14.77 -1.16
N GLY A 30 0.20 15.03 -1.47
CA GLY A 30 0.73 16.38 -1.55
C GLY A 30 2.16 16.51 -1.06
N PRO A 31 2.62 17.74 -0.78
CA PRO A 31 4.01 18.03 -0.44
C PRO A 31 4.52 17.27 0.78
N ASP A 32 3.67 17.06 1.78
CA ASP A 32 4.04 16.43 3.05
C ASP A 32 3.94 14.90 3.03
N ALA A 33 3.44 14.32 1.93
CA ALA A 33 3.16 12.89 1.86
C ALA A 33 4.42 12.04 2.06
N ILE A 34 5.55 12.44 1.48
CA ILE A 34 6.82 11.71 1.61
C ILE A 34 7.28 11.67 3.08
N GLU A 35 7.22 12.80 3.77
CA GLU A 35 7.63 12.89 5.17
C GLU A 35 6.67 12.12 6.08
N ALA A 36 5.36 12.19 5.82
CA ALA A 36 4.37 11.40 6.54
C ALA A 36 4.62 9.89 6.39
N ILE A 37 4.92 9.41 5.18
CA ILE A 37 5.25 7.99 4.96
C ILE A 37 6.55 7.60 5.67
N LYS A 38 7.56 8.46 5.69
CA LYS A 38 8.79 8.22 6.48
C LYS A 38 8.49 8.07 7.97
N GLN A 39 7.67 8.94 8.54
CA GLN A 39 7.29 8.85 9.96
C GLN A 39 6.55 7.55 10.27
N TRP A 40 5.69 7.08 9.35
CA TRP A 40 5.04 5.78 9.50
C TRP A 40 6.01 4.61 9.37
N ALA A 41 6.93 4.66 8.41
CA ALA A 41 7.97 3.64 8.25
C ALA A 41 8.87 3.57 9.48
N GLU A 42 9.26 4.71 10.05
CA GLU A 42 10.04 4.79 11.29
C GLU A 42 9.25 4.27 12.48
N LYS A 43 8.01 4.74 12.68
CA LYS A 43 7.14 4.31 13.78
C LYS A 43 6.97 2.80 13.85
N TYR A 44 6.82 2.15 12.69
CA TYR A 44 6.67 0.70 12.60
C TYR A 44 7.97 -0.06 12.32
N GLN A 45 9.13 0.63 12.35
CA GLN A 45 10.44 0.06 12.08
C GLN A 45 10.44 -0.77 10.77
N ALA A 46 9.77 -0.25 9.74
CA ALA A 46 9.58 -0.96 8.49
C ALA A 46 10.89 -1.03 7.70
N GLU A 47 11.41 -2.25 7.51
CA GLU A 47 12.62 -2.50 6.71
C GLU A 47 12.46 -2.17 5.22
N ARG A 48 11.22 -2.14 4.73
CA ARG A 48 10.86 -1.81 3.36
C ARG A 48 9.44 -1.26 3.25
N VAL A 49 9.21 -0.55 2.16
CA VAL A 49 7.91 -0.05 1.73
C VAL A 49 7.51 -0.74 0.43
N VAL A 50 6.31 -1.31 0.40
CA VAL A 50 5.70 -1.90 -0.80
C VAL A 50 4.71 -0.90 -1.36
N VAL A 51 4.89 -0.50 -2.63
CA VAL A 51 4.01 0.46 -3.31
C VAL A 51 3.21 -0.26 -4.38
N GLY A 52 1.89 -0.20 -4.26
CA GLY A 52 0.94 -0.76 -5.22
C GLY A 52 0.93 0.02 -6.52
N ILE A 53 1.00 -0.71 -7.63
CA ILE A 53 0.91 -0.19 -9.00
C ILE A 53 -0.31 -0.83 -9.65
N SER A 54 -1.36 -0.04 -9.83
CA SER A 54 -2.58 -0.40 -10.57
C SER A 54 -2.40 -0.18 -12.08
N GLU A 55 -3.32 -0.71 -12.90
CA GLU A 55 -3.29 -0.46 -14.35
C GLU A 55 -3.56 1.00 -14.73
N GLN A 56 -3.24 1.31 -16.00
CA GLN A 56 -3.70 2.51 -16.69
C GLN A 56 -3.12 3.82 -16.12
N SER A 57 -3.95 4.84 -15.95
CA SER A 57 -3.54 6.23 -15.76
C SER A 57 -2.83 6.52 -14.43
N MET A 58 -3.00 5.66 -13.42
CA MET A 58 -2.37 5.83 -12.10
C MET A 58 -0.98 5.17 -11.99
N ALA A 59 -0.66 4.19 -12.84
CA ALA A 59 0.60 3.44 -12.77
C ALA A 59 1.84 4.35 -12.73
N GLN A 60 1.88 5.36 -13.61
CA GLN A 60 3.01 6.29 -13.66
C GLN A 60 3.11 7.16 -12.41
N LYS A 61 1.97 7.57 -11.84
CA LYS A 61 1.94 8.42 -10.63
C LYS A 61 2.38 7.63 -9.40
N SER A 62 1.87 6.42 -9.22
CA SER A 62 2.29 5.53 -8.13
C SER A 62 3.77 5.16 -8.23
N ARG A 63 4.28 4.86 -9.45
CA ARG A 63 5.71 4.64 -9.68
C ARG A 63 6.55 5.88 -9.34
N SER A 64 6.13 7.06 -9.82
CA SER A 64 6.80 8.32 -9.53
C SER A 64 6.84 8.61 -8.01
N PHE A 65 5.74 8.34 -7.31
CA PHE A 65 5.69 8.48 -5.86
C PHE A 65 6.63 7.50 -5.15
N GLY A 66 6.65 6.23 -5.55
CA GLY A 66 7.61 5.26 -5.00
C GLY A 66 9.07 5.62 -5.26
N GLU A 67 9.39 6.19 -6.42
CA GLU A 67 10.73 6.71 -6.69
C GLU A 67 11.09 7.92 -5.82
N GLN A 68 10.12 8.79 -5.49
CA GLN A 68 10.34 9.85 -4.52
C GLN A 68 10.62 9.30 -3.11
N LEU A 69 9.92 8.25 -2.69
CA LEU A 69 10.20 7.55 -1.44
C LEU A 69 11.61 6.93 -1.43
N ARG A 70 12.06 6.34 -2.54
CA ARG A 70 13.44 5.84 -2.69
C ARG A 70 14.47 6.95 -2.52
N ARG A 71 14.28 8.08 -3.19
CA ARG A 71 15.18 9.25 -3.06
C ARG A 71 15.20 9.82 -1.64
N ALA A 72 14.10 9.65 -0.90
CA ALA A 72 13.99 10.04 0.50
C ALA A 72 14.63 9.04 1.48
N GLY A 73 15.29 8.00 0.98
CA GLY A 73 16.07 7.04 1.77
C GLY A 73 15.33 5.75 2.15
N LEU A 74 14.10 5.55 1.67
CA LEU A 74 13.34 4.33 1.96
C LEU A 74 13.67 3.22 0.97
N ARG A 75 13.77 1.98 1.45
CA ARG A 75 13.82 0.80 0.57
C ARG A 75 12.42 0.53 0.02
N VAL A 76 12.24 0.70 -1.29
CA VAL A 76 10.92 0.54 -1.95
C VAL A 76 10.91 -0.65 -2.89
N GLU A 77 9.87 -1.46 -2.80
CA GLU A 77 9.52 -2.53 -3.73
C GLU A 77 8.16 -2.19 -4.38
N PHE A 78 8.02 -2.43 -5.68
CA PHE A 78 6.78 -2.18 -6.41
C PHE A 78 6.01 -3.49 -6.56
N TYR A 79 4.70 -3.46 -6.31
CA TYR A 79 3.81 -4.60 -6.51
C TYR A 79 2.80 -4.27 -7.61
N ASP A 80 2.73 -5.11 -8.64
CA ASP A 80 1.82 -4.95 -9.76
C ASP A 80 0.54 -5.74 -9.48
N GLU A 81 -0.57 -5.04 -9.22
CA GLU A 81 -1.82 -5.64 -8.75
C GLU A 81 -2.55 -6.44 -9.86
N THR A 82 -2.10 -6.32 -11.10
CA THR A 82 -2.76 -6.82 -12.32
C THR A 82 -2.82 -8.33 -12.46
N LEU A 83 -1.74 -9.00 -12.06
CA LEU A 83 -1.59 -10.45 -12.17
C LEU A 83 -2.60 -11.21 -11.28
N SER A 84 -3.12 -10.56 -10.23
CA SER A 84 -4.09 -11.17 -9.31
C SER A 84 -5.53 -11.23 -9.85
N SER A 85 -5.84 -10.52 -10.94
CA SER A 85 -7.22 -10.11 -11.26
C SER A 85 -8.15 -11.21 -11.78
N HIS A 86 -7.65 -12.36 -12.26
CA HIS A 86 -8.52 -13.42 -12.79
C HIS A 86 -9.11 -14.35 -11.71
N GLU A 87 -8.48 -14.47 -10.53
CA GLU A 87 -8.95 -15.35 -9.43
C GLU A 87 -9.18 -14.60 -8.10
N ALA A 88 -8.65 -13.38 -7.91
CA ALA A 88 -8.75 -12.64 -6.63
C ALA A 88 -10.10 -11.96 -6.37
N GLY A 89 -10.94 -11.75 -7.40
CA GLY A 89 -12.19 -10.99 -7.30
C GLY A 89 -13.20 -11.53 -6.27
N GLU A 90 -13.21 -12.85 -6.01
CA GLU A 90 -14.06 -13.46 -4.98
C GLU A 90 -13.46 -13.36 -3.58
N ARG A 91 -12.13 -13.40 -3.43
CA ARG A 91 -11.43 -13.34 -2.14
C ARG A 91 -11.44 -11.94 -1.54
N LEU A 92 -11.30 -10.91 -2.37
CA LEU A 92 -11.40 -9.48 -2.03
C LEU A 92 -12.74 -9.14 -1.35
N LYS A 93 -13.84 -9.74 -1.82
CA LYS A 93 -15.18 -9.55 -1.22
C LYS A 93 -15.28 -10.11 0.20
N HIS A 94 -14.60 -11.23 0.49
CA HIS A 94 -14.62 -11.85 1.81
C HIS A 94 -13.70 -11.14 2.82
N LYS A 95 -12.48 -10.73 2.43
CA LYS A 95 -11.57 -9.98 3.31
C LYS A 95 -12.11 -8.58 3.67
N SER A 96 -12.93 -7.95 2.81
CA SER A 96 -13.48 -6.59 3.06
C SER A 96 -14.50 -6.48 4.19
N ARG A 97 -15.09 -7.60 4.58
CA ARG A 97 -16.02 -7.63 5.70
C ARG A 97 -15.35 -7.46 7.07
N GLN A 98 -14.07 -7.82 7.19
CA GLN A 98 -13.36 -7.87 8.47
C GLN A 98 -12.92 -6.49 8.99
N PHE A 99 -12.86 -5.47 8.14
CA PHE A 99 -12.25 -4.17 8.46
C PHE A 99 -13.18 -2.96 8.27
N ARG A 100 -14.51 -3.15 8.32
CA ARG A 100 -15.54 -2.13 8.02
C ARG A 100 -15.49 -0.83 8.84
N SER A 101 -14.75 -0.78 9.95
CA SER A 101 -14.59 0.42 10.77
C SER A 101 -13.45 1.35 10.33
N GLN A 102 -12.59 0.91 9.40
CA GLN A 102 -11.41 1.64 8.96
C GLN A 102 -11.67 2.46 7.68
N PRO A 103 -10.94 3.58 7.44
CA PRO A 103 -11.04 4.33 6.19
C PRO A 103 -10.76 3.43 4.98
N GLN A 104 -11.57 3.60 3.92
CA GLN A 104 -11.55 2.75 2.73
C GLN A 104 -10.17 2.67 2.06
N ASP A 105 -9.39 3.75 2.03
CA ASP A 105 -8.06 3.76 1.38
C ASP A 105 -7.02 2.98 2.21
N ALA A 106 -7.04 3.10 3.55
CA ALA A 106 -6.17 2.30 4.40
C ALA A 106 -6.46 0.80 4.22
N TYR A 107 -7.74 0.44 4.11
CA TYR A 107 -8.15 -0.94 3.85
C TYR A 107 -7.61 -1.45 2.50
N GLN A 108 -7.67 -0.65 1.43
CA GLN A 108 -7.11 -1.05 0.13
C GLN A 108 -5.59 -1.31 0.22
N ALA A 109 -4.84 -0.45 0.92
CA ALA A 109 -3.42 -0.67 1.17
C ALA A 109 -3.14 -1.97 1.94
N ALA A 110 -4.00 -2.35 2.89
CA ALA A 110 -3.85 -3.60 3.62
C ALA A 110 -4.09 -4.82 2.73
N VAL A 111 -5.08 -4.76 1.84
CA VAL A 111 -5.32 -5.85 0.89
C VAL A 111 -4.16 -6.00 -0.08
N MET A 112 -3.72 -4.92 -0.71
CA MET A 112 -2.54 -4.92 -1.59
C MET A 112 -1.32 -5.51 -0.87
N LEU A 113 -1.08 -5.10 0.38
CA LEU A 113 0.07 -5.59 1.14
C LEU A 113 -0.06 -7.08 1.47
N GLN A 114 -1.27 -7.55 1.77
CA GLN A 114 -1.53 -8.97 1.98
C GLN A 114 -1.31 -9.78 0.70
N ASP A 115 -1.75 -9.28 -0.45
CA ASP A 115 -1.59 -10.00 -1.72
C ASP A 115 -0.10 -10.10 -2.11
N TRP A 116 0.68 -9.05 -1.83
CA TRP A 116 2.15 -9.09 -1.92
C TRP A 116 2.78 -10.10 -0.94
N LEU A 117 2.31 -10.17 0.31
CA LEU A 117 2.79 -11.12 1.31
C LEU A 117 2.49 -12.57 0.95
N ASP A 118 1.27 -12.82 0.46
CA ASP A 118 0.79 -14.15 0.09
C ASP A 118 1.53 -14.71 -1.15
N GLY A 119 2.34 -13.87 -1.82
CA GLY A 119 3.20 -14.27 -2.92
C GLY A 119 2.40 -14.70 -4.15
N ILE A 120 1.20 -14.15 -4.33
CA ILE A 120 0.37 -14.43 -5.51
C ILE A 120 1.10 -13.80 -6.72
N ILE A 121 1.74 -14.66 -7.52
CA ILE A 121 2.38 -14.40 -8.82
C ILE A 121 1.43 -14.86 -9.91
#